data_AF-A0A532TIQ9-F1
#
_entry.id   AF-A0A532TIQ9-F1
#
_cell.length_a   1.000
_cell.length_b   1.000
_cell.length_c   1.000
_cell.angle_alpha   90.00
_cell.angle_beta   90.00
_cell.angle_gamma   90.00
#
_symmetry.space_group_name_H-M   'P 1'
#
loop_
_entity.id
_entity.type
_entity.pdbx_description
1 polymer ?
#
loop_
_entity_poly.entity_id
_entity_poly.type
_entity_poly.pdbx_seq_one_letter_code
_entity_poly.pdbx_strand_id
1 'polypeptide(L)' 'MTREINIEVRCLHCENWFRSPIGFGNVTSYDTSLLIGNRVSCSQCGRLTDCNKENIRFLERNQETGEVHYIEGQDTYP' A
#
# COMPACT_ATOMS: atom_id res chain seq x y z
N MET A 1 -7.01 8.37 20.52
CA MET A 1 -6.63 8.64 19.12
C MET A 1 -5.98 7.41 18.51
N THR A 2 -6.80 6.44 18.10
CA THR A 2 -6.32 5.24 17.41
C THR A 2 -6.37 5.50 15.91
N ARG A 3 -5.21 5.65 15.27
CA ARG A 3 -5.11 5.77 13.81
C ARG A 3 -4.74 4.42 13.25
N GLU A 4 -5.52 3.94 12.30
CA GLU A 4 -5.28 2.66 11.64
C GLU A 4 -4.59 2.93 10.31
N ILE A 5 -3.36 2.42 10.18
CA ILE A 5 -2.62 2.49 8.92
C ILE A 5 -2.86 1.19 8.17
N ASN A 6 -3.51 1.29 7.02
CA ASN A 6 -3.68 0.20 6.08
C ASN A 6 -2.78 0.41 4.86
N ILE A 7 -2.26 -0.68 4.32
CA ILE A 7 -1.41 -0.66 3.13
C ILE A 7 -2.15 -1.39 2.03
N GLU A 8 -2.22 -0.79 0.86
CA GLU A 8 -2.85 -1.39 -0.31
C GLU A 8 -1.89 -1.43 -1.49
N VAL A 9 -2.04 -2.48 -2.29
CA VAL A 9 -1.32 -2.69 -3.55
C VAL A 9 -2.32 -2.59 -4.69
N ARG A 10 -1.96 -1.89 -5.75
CA ARG A 10 -2.67 -1.92 -7.03
C ARG A 10 -2.15 -3.08 -7.87
N CYS A 11 -3.05 -3.96 -8.28
CA CYS A 11 -2.70 -5.02 -9.21
C CYS A 11 -2.35 -4.44 -10.59
N LEU A 12 -1.17 -4.74 -11.12
CA LEU A 12 -0.75 -4.29 -12.46
C LEU A 12 -1.48 -5.00 -13.62
N HIS A 13 -2.35 -5.96 -13.32
CA HIS A 13 -3.10 -6.72 -14.34
C HIS A 13 -4.58 -6.34 -14.42
N CYS A 14 -5.23 -6.11 -13.28
CA CYS A 14 -6.66 -5.77 -13.22
C CYS A 14 -6.93 -4.42 -12.57
N GLU A 15 -5.87 -3.69 -12.20
CA GLU A 15 -5.90 -2.33 -11.64
C GLU A 15 -6.66 -2.16 -10.33
N ASN A 16 -7.19 -3.23 -9.75
CA ASN A 16 -7.86 -3.22 -8.47
C ASN A 16 -6.85 -3.03 -7.33
N TRP A 17 -7.25 -2.20 -6.36
CA TRP A 17 -6.56 -2.06 -5.09
C TRP A 17 -7.02 -3.14 -4.12
N PHE A 18 -6.08 -3.73 -3.40
CA PHE A 18 -6.38 -4.71 -2.36
C PHE A 18 -5.38 -4.57 -1.22
N ARG A 19 -5.78 -5.04 -0.03
CA ARG A 19 -4.92 -5.01 1.15
C ARG A 19 -3.62 -5.76 0.88
N SER A 20 -2.50 -5.07 1.07
CA SER A 20 -1.18 -5.66 0.96
C SER A 20 -0.99 -6.67 2.09
N PRO A 21 -0.52 -7.90 1.80
CA PRO A 21 -0.05 -8.80 2.84
C PRO A 21 1.29 -8.34 3.45
N ILE A 22 1.98 -7.39 2.80
CA ILE A 22 3.20 -6.78 3.31
C ILE A 22 2.80 -5.62 4.23
N GLY A 23 3.05 -5.80 5.52
CA GLY A 23 2.85 -4.76 6.54
C GLY A 23 4.12 -3.94 6.75
N PHE A 24 3.97 -2.63 6.85
CA PHE A 24 4.98 -1.70 7.32
C PHE A 24 4.49 -1.10 8.63
N GLY A 25 5.36 -1.01 9.64
CA GLY A 25 4.99 -0.45 10.94
C GLY A 25 4.71 1.06 10.89
N ASN A 26 5.37 1.78 9.97
CA ASN A 26 5.19 3.21 9.73
C ASN A 26 5.68 3.60 8.32
N VAL A 27 5.40 4.84 7.92
CA VAL A 27 5.79 5.40 6.60
C VAL A 27 7.31 5.44 6.43
N THR A 28 8.09 5.70 7.48
CA THR A 28 9.56 5.71 7.41
C THR A 28 10.14 4.34 7.09
N SER A 29 9.58 3.28 7.67
CA SER A 29 9.95 1.89 7.35
C SER A 29 9.63 1.55 5.91
N TYR A 30 8.52 2.04 5.37
CA TYR A 30 8.21 1.90 3.96
C TYR A 30 9.20 2.64 3.05
N ASP A 31 9.50 3.90 3.37
CA ASP A 31 10.37 4.70 2.52
C ASP A 31 11.80 4.14 2.46
N THR A 32 12.28 3.58 3.56
CA THR A 32 13.60 2.93 3.63
C THR A 32 13.61 1.49 3.13
N SER A 33 12.44 0.89 2.84
CA SER A 33 12.34 -0.50 2.38
C SER A 33 12.63 -0.65 0.89
N LEU A 34 13.44 -1.65 0.56
CA LEU A 34 13.60 -2.14 -0.80
C LEU A 34 12.49 -3.13 -1.13
N LEU A 35 11.56 -2.72 -1.99
CA LEU A 35 10.42 -3.55 -2.40
C LEU A 35 10.71 -4.42 -3.62
N ILE A 36 11.90 -4.26 -4.22
CA ILE A 36 12.34 -4.96 -5.42
C ILE A 36 12.20 -6.49 -5.23
N GLY A 37 11.53 -7.15 -6.17
CA GLY A 37 11.34 -8.60 -6.18
C GLY A 37 10.18 -9.10 -5.31
N ASN A 38 9.50 -8.23 -4.55
CA ASN A 38 8.29 -8.62 -3.84
C ASN A 38 7.12 -8.76 -4.82
N ARG A 39 6.44 -9.91 -4.75
CA ARG A 39 5.25 -10.21 -5.53
C ARG A 39 4.16 -10.73 -4.63
N VAL A 40 2.93 -10.31 -4.88
CA VAL A 40 1.76 -10.77 -4.13
C VAL A 40 0.69 -11.26 -5.10
N SER A 41 -0.08 -12.26 -4.68
CA SER A 41 -1.22 -12.71 -5.46
C SER A 41 -2.38 -11.74 -5.29
N CYS A 42 -2.91 -11.24 -6.41
CA CYS A 42 -4.09 -10.39 -6.41
C CYS A 42 -5.32 -11.21 -6.01
N SER A 43 -6.00 -10.80 -4.93
CA SER A 43 -7.22 -11.46 -4.45
C SER A 43 -8.39 -11.40 -5.43
N GLN A 44 -8.36 -10.49 -6.41
CA GLN A 44 -9.43 -10.29 -7.39
C GLN A 44 -9.23 -11.11 -8.66
N CYS A 45 -8.03 -11.11 -9.24
CA CYS A 45 -7.76 -11.80 -10.52
C CYS A 45 -6.88 -13.06 -10.39
N GLY A 46 -6.35 -13.34 -9.19
CA GLY A 46 -5.49 -14.48 -8.91
C GLY A 46 -4.07 -14.40 -9.50
N ARG A 47 -3.74 -13.33 -10.24
CA ARG A 47 -2.42 -13.15 -10.85
C ARG A 47 -1.43 -12.55 -9.84
N LEU A 48 -0.17 -12.92 -9.98
CA LEU A 48 0.92 -12.29 -9.25
C LEU A 48 1.15 -10.88 -9.79
N THR A 49 1.18 -9.89 -8.90
CA THR A 49 1.57 -8.53 -9.22
C THR A 49 2.86 -8.21 -8.47
N ASP A 50 3.76 -7.49 -9.10
CA ASP A 50 4.90 -6.90 -8.40
C ASP A 50 4.39 -5.88 -7.39
N CYS A 51 5.09 -5.74 -6.27
CA CYS A 51 4.87 -4.72 -5.25
C CYS A 51 6.05 -3.74 -5.32
N ASN A 52 5.80 -2.51 -5.73
CA ASN A 52 6.78 -1.44 -5.84
C ASN A 52 6.21 -0.14 -5.26
N LYS A 53 7.05 0.90 -5.15
CA LYS A 53 6.61 2.19 -4.57
C LYS A 53 5.54 2.89 -5.42
N GLU A 54 5.48 2.58 -6.72
CA GLU A 54 4.55 3.20 -7.66
C GLU A 54 3.13 2.62 -7.57
N ASN A 55 2.99 1.40 -7.05
CA ASN A 55 1.71 0.71 -6.93
C ASN A 55 1.31 0.37 -5.49
N ILE A 56 1.95 0.99 -4.50
CA ILE A 56 1.58 0.91 -3.09
C ILE A 56 1.05 2.26 -2.61
N ARG A 57 0.04 2.20 -1.74
CA ARG A 57 -0.47 3.37 -1.01
C ARG A 57 -0.69 3.06 0.46
N PHE A 58 -0.58 4.10 1.27
CA PHE A 58 -0.94 4.07 2.69
C PHE A 58 -2.27 4.76 2.89
N LEU A 59 -3.14 4.13 3.64
CA LEU A 59 -4.42 4.65 4.09
C LEU A 59 -4.32 4.86 5.59
N GLU A 60 -4.23 6.11 6.02
CA GLU A 60 -4.43 6.45 7.42
C GLU A 60 -5.91 6.71 7.64
N ARG A 61 -6.57 5.83 8.41
CA ARG A 61 -7.98 6.02 8.80
C ARG A 61 -8.05 6.47 10.25
N ASN A 62 -8.72 7.60 10.47
CA ASN A 62 -9.11 8.03 11.80
C ASN A 62 -10.32 7.21 12.26
N GLN A 63 -10.17 6.42 13.32
CA GLN A 63 -11.25 5.56 13.81
C GLN A 63 -12.38 6.33 14.53
N GLU A 64 -12.13 7.56 14.98
CA GLU A 64 -13.14 8.39 15.68
C GLU A 64 -14.01 9.18 14.69
N THR A 65 -13.41 9.72 13.62
CA THR A 65 -14.11 10.54 12.61
C THR A 65 -14.46 9.78 11.34
N GLY A 66 -13.83 8.63 11.09
CA GLY A 66 -13.94 7.89 9.84
C GLY A 66 -13.18 8.50 8.66
N GLU A 67 -12.47 9.62 8.90
CA GLU A 67 -11.68 10.33 7.90
C GLU A 67 -10.54 9.46 7.37
N VAL A 68 -10.36 9.46 6.05
CA VAL A 68 -9.30 8.68 5.37
C VAL A 68 -8.33 9.64 4.72
N HIS A 69 -7.07 9.56 5.13
CA HIS A 69 -5.96 10.26 4.53
C HIS A 69 -5.18 9.26 3.66
N TYR A 70 -5.07 9.59 2.38
CA TYR A 70 -4.27 8.82 1.42
C TYR A 70 -2.86 9.41 1.44
N ILE A 71 -1.88 8.59 1.80
CA ILE A 71 -0.47 8.93 1.66
C ILE A 71 0.00 8.10 0.47
N GLU A 72 0.07 8.76 -0.69
CA GLU A 72 0.56 8.13 -1.91
C GLU A 72 2.07 7.93 -1.82
N GLY A 73 2.53 6.76 -2.27
CA GLY A 73 3.97 6.51 -2.47
C GLY A 73 4.56 7.24 -3.67
N GLN A 74 3.80 8.10 -4.36
CA GLN A 74 4.20 8.75 -5.61
C GLN A 74 5.02 10.04 -5.44
N ASP A 75 5.01 10.71 -4.28
CA ASP A 75 5.68 12.02 -4.12
C ASP A 75 7.15 11.93 -3.65
N THR A 76 7.83 10.80 -3.81
CA THR A 76 9.23 10.66 -3.35
C THR A 76 10.29 10.78 -4.42
N TYR A 77 9.95 10.96 -5.70
CA TYR A 77 10.96 11.27 -6.73
C TYR A 77 10.44 12.29 -7.76
N PRO A 78 11.09 13.47 -7.87
CA PRO A 78 10.90 14.40 -8.98
C PRO A 78 11.50 13.88 -10.30
#